data_AF-A0A0F9QYG0-F1
#
_entry.id   AF-A0A0F9QYG0-F1
#
_cell.length_a   1.000
_cell.length_b   1.000
_cell.length_c   1.000
_cell.angle_alpha   90.00
_cell.angle_beta   90.00
_cell.angle_gamma   90.00
#
_symmetry.space_group_name_H-M   'P 1'
#
loop_
_entity.id
_entity.type
_entity.pdbx_description
1 polymer ?
#
loop_
_entity_poly.entity_id
_entity_poly.type
_entity_poly.pdbx_seq_one_letter_code
_entity_poly.pdbx_strand_id
1 'polypeptide(L)'
;MAVKFIATIKNWTGLSTDTKPTAASTTVPIGSKFYEWDTNLTYITYDGTNWAKYKYELGQLNQAVNKDMPWLTEFWGTEQLVAAIWESTIDGAGTEAFGTAGGYMYYDIDTDAVGDNDVFINSLYRWQIRPGVYGDNNSMLERFTLEFEMQFVTAVASHDNTHFFAGLTSAKTNDITQADLIGFNLVADALKGKTDKGGTEQTTDTITATLTNWNKYKIEVGNASVTFSVNGTAETALTTAAAQPDVAMYLVLGTRAEAGVAVGLNIGSIRTWYDEVI
;
A
#
# COMPACT_ATOMS: atom_id res chain seq x y z
N MET A 1 10.55 -21.00 -43.87
CA MET A 1 11.24 -21.80 -42.82
C MET A 1 10.44 -23.07 -42.61
N ALA A 2 11.04 -24.24 -42.80
CA ALA A 2 10.39 -25.51 -42.49
C ALA A 2 10.49 -25.76 -40.98
N VAL A 3 9.35 -25.91 -40.31
CA VAL A 3 9.29 -26.21 -38.87
C VAL A 3 9.58 -27.70 -38.70
N LYS A 4 10.53 -28.07 -37.84
CA LYS A 4 10.89 -29.48 -37.56
C LYS A 4 10.36 -29.86 -36.18
N PHE A 5 9.65 -30.98 -36.10
CA PHE A 5 9.24 -31.57 -34.83
C PHE A 5 10.49 -32.05 -34.07
N ILE A 6 10.71 -31.51 -32.86
CA ILE A 6 11.94 -31.77 -32.09
C ILE A 6 11.80 -33.00 -31.19
N ALA A 7 10.68 -33.19 -30.49
CA ALA A 7 10.34 -34.42 -29.74
C ALA A 7 8.94 -34.35 -29.10
N THR A 8 8.38 -35.50 -28.71
CA THR A 8 7.24 -35.58 -27.76
C THR A 8 7.80 -35.53 -26.34
N ILE A 9 7.59 -34.42 -25.64
CA ILE A 9 8.00 -34.24 -24.24
C ILE A 9 7.21 -35.20 -23.33
N LYS A 10 7.87 -35.74 -22.31
CA LYS A 10 7.23 -36.53 -21.24
C LYS A 10 7.29 -35.77 -19.92
N ASN A 11 6.26 -35.91 -19.09
CA ASN A 11 6.20 -35.32 -17.75
C ASN A 11 6.07 -36.44 -16.73
N TRP A 12 6.88 -36.39 -15.67
CA TRP A 12 6.91 -37.38 -14.59
C TRP A 12 6.64 -36.70 -13.24
N THR A 13 6.18 -37.51 -12.29
CA THR A 13 5.91 -37.11 -10.91
C THR A 13 6.44 -38.17 -9.95
N GLY A 14 6.99 -37.76 -8.80
CA GLY A 14 7.53 -38.65 -7.76
C GLY A 14 7.94 -37.89 -6.50
N LEU A 15 8.58 -38.57 -5.56
CA LEU A 15 9.18 -37.99 -4.35
C LEU A 15 10.61 -37.51 -4.62
N SER A 16 11.14 -36.62 -3.78
CA SER A 16 12.53 -36.14 -3.87
C SER A 16 13.58 -37.23 -3.60
N THR A 17 13.16 -38.31 -2.95
CA THR A 17 13.97 -39.51 -2.70
C THR A 17 13.94 -40.51 -3.85
N ASP A 18 13.02 -40.34 -4.82
CA ASP A 18 12.94 -41.22 -5.99
C ASP A 18 14.09 -40.96 -6.96
N THR A 19 14.60 -42.03 -7.56
CA THR A 19 15.59 -41.92 -8.63
C THR A 19 14.91 -41.34 -9.87
N LYS A 20 15.33 -40.16 -10.31
CA LYS A 20 14.78 -39.51 -11.50
C LYS A 20 15.02 -40.36 -12.76
N PRO A 21 14.10 -40.37 -13.73
CA PRO A 21 14.26 -41.13 -14.97
C PRO A 21 15.54 -40.72 -15.70
N THR A 22 16.34 -41.70 -16.12
CA THR A 22 17.54 -41.45 -16.96
C THR A 22 17.33 -42.00 -18.37
N ALA A 23 18.13 -41.52 -19.32
CA ALA A 23 18.15 -42.00 -20.70
C ALA A 23 18.23 -43.55 -20.79
N ALA A 24 18.90 -44.20 -19.84
CA ALA A 24 19.06 -45.65 -19.77
C ALA A 24 17.78 -46.42 -19.39
N SER A 25 16.82 -45.78 -18.71
CA SER A 25 15.63 -46.46 -18.17
C SER A 25 14.37 -46.31 -19.04
N THR A 26 14.20 -45.18 -19.74
CA THR A 26 12.91 -44.83 -20.37
C THR A 26 13.00 -43.98 -21.64
N THR A 27 14.22 -43.76 -22.16
CA THR A 27 14.53 -42.77 -23.21
C THR A 27 13.86 -41.43 -22.90
N VAL A 28 14.55 -40.58 -22.16
CA VAL A 28 14.04 -39.28 -21.72
C VAL A 28 14.20 -38.25 -22.83
N PRO A 29 13.11 -37.75 -23.44
CA PRO A 29 13.21 -36.72 -24.48
C PRO A 29 13.74 -35.41 -23.93
N ILE A 30 14.54 -34.69 -24.72
CA ILE A 30 14.99 -33.33 -24.38
C ILE A 30 13.77 -32.42 -24.13
N GLY A 31 13.82 -31.62 -23.07
CA GLY A 31 12.76 -30.72 -22.64
C GLY A 31 11.74 -31.36 -21.68
N SER A 32 11.94 -32.62 -21.30
CA SER A 32 11.05 -33.33 -20.39
C SER A 32 11.18 -32.88 -18.93
N LYS A 33 10.07 -32.98 -18.17
CA LYS A 33 9.94 -32.44 -16.80
C LYS A 33 9.68 -33.52 -15.76
N PHE A 34 10.22 -33.33 -14.56
CA PHE A 34 9.96 -34.16 -13.39
C PHE A 34 9.55 -33.26 -12.22
N TYR A 35 8.42 -33.56 -11.59
CA TYR A 35 7.93 -32.80 -10.44
C TYR A 35 8.01 -33.64 -9.15
N GLU A 36 8.62 -33.07 -8.11
CA GLU A 36 8.74 -33.64 -6.77
C GLU A 36 7.55 -33.23 -5.89
N TRP A 37 6.73 -34.20 -5.46
CA TRP A 37 5.49 -33.94 -4.70
C TRP A 37 5.73 -33.48 -3.26
N ASP A 38 6.84 -33.88 -2.66
CA ASP A 38 7.22 -33.58 -1.27
C ASP A 38 7.99 -32.26 -1.11
N THR A 39 8.79 -31.87 -2.11
CA THR A 39 9.58 -30.62 -2.09
C THR A 39 8.98 -29.51 -2.94
N ASN A 40 7.95 -29.80 -3.74
CA ASN A 40 7.34 -28.89 -4.73
C ASN A 40 8.32 -28.38 -5.80
N LEU A 41 9.44 -29.07 -6.02
CA LEU A 41 10.44 -28.66 -7.02
C LEU A 41 10.15 -29.30 -8.39
N THR A 42 10.25 -28.50 -9.45
CA THR A 42 10.23 -29.01 -10.83
C THR A 42 11.64 -29.04 -11.39
N TYR A 43 11.98 -30.10 -12.10
CA TYR A 43 13.23 -30.29 -12.82
C TYR A 43 12.94 -30.43 -14.31
N ILE A 44 13.88 -29.97 -15.14
CA ILE A 44 13.86 -30.17 -16.59
C ILE A 44 15.18 -30.81 -17.02
N THR A 45 15.11 -31.60 -18.08
CA THR A 45 16.30 -32.09 -18.76
C THR A 45 16.48 -31.37 -20.09
N TYR A 46 17.59 -30.64 -20.23
CA TYR A 46 17.93 -29.94 -21.47
C TYR A 46 18.69 -30.83 -22.47
N ASP A 47 19.17 -31.99 -22.02
CA ASP A 47 20.04 -32.90 -22.78
C ASP A 47 19.54 -34.36 -22.78
N GLY A 48 18.40 -34.64 -22.12
CA GLY A 48 17.84 -35.99 -21.99
C GLY A 48 18.53 -36.88 -20.94
N THR A 49 19.54 -36.37 -20.23
CA THR A 49 20.36 -37.17 -19.30
C THR A 49 20.48 -36.52 -17.91
N ASN A 50 20.74 -35.22 -17.86
CA ASN A 50 20.88 -34.47 -16.63
C ASN A 50 19.59 -33.73 -16.30
N TRP A 51 19.24 -33.74 -15.02
CA TRP A 51 18.12 -32.97 -14.48
C TRP A 51 18.65 -31.71 -13.83
N ALA A 52 18.39 -30.58 -14.48
CA ALA A 52 18.58 -29.28 -13.85
C ALA A 52 17.29 -28.93 -13.11
N LYS A 53 17.41 -28.22 -11.98
CA LYS A 53 16.24 -27.53 -11.41
C LYS A 53 15.65 -26.68 -12.52
N TYR A 54 14.38 -26.91 -12.83
CA TYR A 54 13.71 -26.11 -13.83
C TYR A 54 13.52 -24.74 -13.22
N LYS A 55 14.47 -23.86 -13.54
CA LYS A 55 14.34 -22.44 -13.32
C LYS A 55 13.19 -22.01 -14.24
N TYR A 56 11.98 -21.99 -13.70
CA TYR A 56 11.27 -20.73 -13.80
C TYR A 56 12.22 -19.71 -13.13
N GLU A 57 13.12 -19.09 -13.89
CA GLU A 57 13.35 -17.67 -13.63
C GLU A 57 11.98 -17.10 -13.86
N LEU A 58 11.24 -16.89 -12.76
CA LEU A 58 9.88 -16.40 -12.68
C LEU A 58 9.44 -15.81 -14.02
N GLY A 59 9.00 -16.64 -14.96
CA GLY A 59 8.42 -16.17 -16.20
C GLY A 59 7.07 -15.74 -15.76
N GLN A 60 7.00 -14.50 -15.24
CA GLN A 60 5.98 -14.07 -14.30
C GLN A 60 5.50 -15.28 -13.50
N LEU A 61 6.23 -15.65 -12.43
CA LEU A 61 5.46 -16.13 -11.29
C LEU A 61 4.34 -15.09 -11.21
N ASN A 62 3.09 -15.52 -11.17
CA ASN A 62 2.11 -14.77 -10.41
C ASN A 62 2.69 -14.74 -9.00
N GLN A 63 3.69 -13.86 -8.87
CA GLN A 63 4.05 -13.12 -7.73
C GLN A 63 2.71 -12.46 -7.41
N ALA A 64 1.90 -13.16 -6.63
CA ALA A 64 1.31 -12.51 -5.48
C ALA A 64 2.47 -12.00 -4.61
N VAL A 65 3.26 -11.07 -5.16
CA VAL A 65 4.18 -10.19 -4.47
C VAL A 65 3.43 -8.87 -4.45
N ASN A 66 2.29 -8.92 -3.76
CA ASN A 66 2.29 -8.33 -2.45
C ASN A 66 1.45 -9.21 -1.51
N LYS A 67 2.17 -9.79 -0.55
CA LYS A 67 1.68 -10.32 0.73
C LYS A 67 1.30 -9.15 1.66
N ASP A 68 0.93 -7.99 1.10
CA ASP A 68 0.70 -6.78 1.85
C ASP A 68 -0.81 -6.70 2.07
N MET A 69 -1.21 -7.40 3.12
CA MET A 69 -2.48 -7.28 3.85
C MET A 69 -3.62 -6.61 3.04
N PRO A 70 -4.35 -7.38 2.19
CA PRO A 70 -5.35 -6.82 1.28
C PRO A 70 -6.50 -6.12 2.01
N TRP A 71 -6.65 -6.37 3.30
CA TRP A 71 -7.47 -5.59 4.21
C TRP A 71 -6.66 -5.18 5.45
N LEU A 72 -6.65 -3.89 5.80
CA LEU A 72 -6.25 -3.42 7.13
C LEU A 72 -7.51 -3.12 7.92
N THR A 73 -7.52 -3.50 9.20
CA THR A 73 -8.46 -2.95 10.16
C THR A 73 -7.69 -2.75 11.45
N GLU A 74 -7.38 -1.49 11.74
CA GLU A 74 -6.72 -1.08 12.97
C GLU A 74 -7.77 -0.49 13.91
N PHE A 75 -7.84 -1.10 15.09
CA PHE A 75 -8.46 -0.51 16.27
C PHE A 75 -7.39 -0.50 17.34
N TRP A 76 -7.19 0.65 17.99
CA TRP A 76 -6.12 0.86 18.96
C TRP A 76 -6.38 0.13 20.27
N GLY A 77 -6.21 -1.19 20.28
CA GLY A 77 -6.57 -2.08 21.39
C GLY A 77 -5.44 -2.41 22.36
N THR A 78 -4.23 -1.90 22.14
CA THR A 78 -3.03 -2.22 22.94
C THR A 78 -2.27 -0.95 23.31
N GLU A 79 -1.59 -0.94 24.45
CA GLU A 79 -0.80 0.20 24.96
C GLU A 79 0.48 0.51 24.14
N GLN A 80 0.67 -0.13 22.98
CA GLN A 80 1.83 0.06 22.10
C GLN A 80 1.44 -0.07 20.62
N LEU A 81 2.12 0.72 19.79
CA LEU A 81 2.02 0.66 18.34
C LEU A 81 2.59 -0.67 17.84
N VAL A 82 1.87 -1.37 16.97
CA VAL A 82 2.32 -2.66 16.45
C VAL A 82 3.47 -2.43 15.46
N ALA A 83 4.71 -2.59 15.92
CA ALA A 83 5.93 -2.36 15.13
C ALA A 83 6.06 -3.25 13.87
N ALA A 84 5.23 -4.28 13.72
CA ALA A 84 5.15 -5.09 12.50
C ALA A 84 4.27 -4.45 11.41
N ILE A 85 3.42 -3.50 11.78
CA ILE A 85 2.47 -2.81 10.89
C ILE A 85 2.89 -1.36 10.68
N TRP A 86 3.39 -0.71 11.73
CA TRP A 86 3.61 0.72 11.76
C TRP A 86 5.03 1.06 12.19
N GLU A 87 5.51 2.17 11.69
CA GLU A 87 6.66 2.90 12.22
C GLU A 87 6.26 4.36 12.47
N SER A 88 6.82 4.96 13.51
CA SER A 88 6.63 6.37 13.84
C SER A 88 7.91 7.17 13.64
N THR A 89 7.74 8.43 13.26
CA THR A 89 8.78 9.46 13.26
C THR A 89 8.28 10.57 14.17
N ILE A 90 9.00 10.81 15.27
CA ILE A 90 8.68 11.85 16.26
C ILE A 90 9.97 12.59 16.58
N ASP A 91 10.02 13.87 16.23
CA ASP A 91 11.18 14.72 16.45
C ASP A 91 11.08 15.55 17.74
N GLY A 92 12.25 15.86 18.30
CA GLY A 92 12.40 16.76 19.45
C GLY A 92 11.77 16.23 20.73
N ALA A 93 10.94 17.06 21.38
CA ALA A 93 10.31 16.75 22.66
C ALA A 93 9.01 15.93 22.53
N GLY A 94 8.68 15.50 21.31
CA GLY A 94 7.39 14.88 21.07
C GLY A 94 7.23 13.51 21.71
N THR A 95 5.98 13.18 22.04
CA THR A 95 5.60 11.90 22.65
C THR A 95 4.55 11.17 21.82
N GLU A 96 4.59 9.84 21.87
CA GLU A 96 3.49 9.00 21.40
C GLU A 96 2.79 8.37 22.59
N ALA A 97 1.46 8.38 22.57
CA ALA A 97 0.66 7.76 23.61
C ALA A 97 -0.60 7.13 23.03
N PHE A 98 -1.14 6.17 23.78
CA PHE A 98 -2.51 5.71 23.55
C PHE A 98 -3.42 6.51 24.46
N GLY A 99 -4.41 7.16 23.86
CA GLY A 99 -5.38 7.97 24.56
C GLY A 99 -6.75 7.31 24.58
N THR A 100 -7.57 7.72 25.55
CA THR A 100 -8.99 7.37 25.58
C THR A 100 -9.83 8.62 25.80
N ALA A 101 -10.82 8.86 24.94
CA ALA A 101 -11.75 9.98 25.08
C ALA A 101 -13.15 9.55 24.65
N GLY A 102 -14.17 9.85 25.46
CA GLY A 102 -15.57 9.59 25.11
C GLY A 102 -15.93 8.12 24.83
N GLY A 103 -15.13 7.16 25.32
CA GLY A 103 -15.30 5.73 25.03
C GLY A 103 -14.55 5.23 23.78
N TYR A 104 -13.75 6.09 23.14
CA TYR A 104 -12.90 5.76 22.00
C TYR A 104 -11.45 5.63 22.44
N MET A 105 -10.72 4.69 21.83
CA MET A 105 -9.26 4.60 21.92
C MET A 105 -8.66 5.21 20.65
N TYR A 106 -7.59 5.96 20.81
CA TYR A 106 -6.88 6.60 19.71
C TYR A 106 -5.37 6.55 19.93
N TYR A 107 -4.64 6.64 18.83
CA TYR A 107 -3.22 6.87 18.83
C TYR A 107 -2.96 8.38 18.80
N ASP A 108 -2.33 8.88 19.84
CA ASP A 108 -1.95 10.29 19.98
C ASP A 108 -0.54 10.46 19.42
N ILE A 109 -0.45 11.14 18.27
CA ILE A 109 0.82 11.62 17.72
C ILE A 109 1.01 13.06 18.18
N ASP A 110 1.42 13.12 19.45
CA ASP A 110 1.96 14.24 20.20
C ASP A 110 1.12 15.52 20.31
N THR A 111 1.41 16.34 21.33
CA THR A 111 0.94 17.73 21.41
C THR A 111 2.06 18.74 21.62
N ASP A 112 3.30 18.28 21.81
CA ASP A 112 4.42 19.10 22.28
C ASP A 112 5.54 19.28 21.24
N ALA A 113 5.40 18.69 20.05
CA ALA A 113 6.28 18.89 18.92
C ALA A 113 6.18 20.33 18.45
N VAL A 114 7.32 21.03 18.44
CA VAL A 114 7.43 22.47 18.17
C VAL A 114 8.58 22.72 17.22
N GLY A 115 8.51 23.81 16.46
CA GLY A 115 9.68 24.35 15.74
C GLY A 115 10.22 23.39 14.68
N ASP A 116 9.39 23.10 13.68
CA ASP A 116 9.71 22.25 12.53
C ASP A 116 9.90 20.76 12.85
N ASN A 117 9.53 20.32 14.05
CA ASN A 117 9.52 18.90 14.40
C ASN A 117 8.44 18.14 13.59
N ASP A 118 8.83 16.98 13.08
CA ASP A 118 7.93 16.05 12.39
C ASP A 118 7.26 15.07 13.35
N VAL A 119 5.97 14.83 13.12
CA VAL A 119 5.15 13.84 13.83
C VAL A 119 4.33 13.02 12.84
N PHE A 120 4.79 11.80 12.54
CA PHE A 120 4.21 10.93 11.51
C PHE A 120 4.12 9.47 11.97
N ILE A 121 3.10 8.77 11.49
CA ILE A 121 3.10 7.32 11.37
C ILE A 121 3.06 6.89 9.91
N ASN A 122 3.79 5.83 9.62
CA ASN A 122 3.88 5.21 8.31
C ASN A 122 3.55 3.74 8.45
N SER A 123 2.76 3.19 7.52
CA SER A 123 2.63 1.75 7.42
C SER A 123 3.92 1.14 6.89
N LEU A 124 4.24 -0.08 7.34
CA LEU A 124 5.27 -0.92 6.74
C LEU A 124 4.76 -1.70 5.52
N TYR A 125 3.44 -1.74 5.35
CA TYR A 125 2.76 -2.38 4.22
C TYR A 125 2.39 -1.37 3.14
N ARG A 126 2.28 -1.85 1.90
CA ARG A 126 1.81 -1.06 0.77
C ARG A 126 0.56 -1.66 0.15
N TRP A 127 -0.29 -0.79 -0.40
CA TRP A 127 -1.46 -1.20 -1.15
C TRP A 127 -1.33 -0.82 -2.61
N GLN A 128 -1.75 -1.71 -3.49
CA GLN A 128 -1.92 -1.37 -4.88
C GLN A 128 -3.20 -0.55 -5.04
N ILE A 129 -3.06 0.75 -5.12
CA ILE A 129 -4.22 1.65 -5.06
C ILE A 129 -4.98 1.77 -6.38
N ARG A 130 -4.38 1.41 -7.53
CA ARG A 130 -4.99 1.56 -8.84
C ARG A 130 -5.37 0.19 -9.44
N PRO A 131 -6.66 -0.19 -9.38
CA PRO A 131 -7.09 -1.54 -9.74
C PRO A 131 -6.82 -1.94 -11.19
N GLY A 132 -7.02 -1.03 -12.15
CA GLY A 132 -6.86 -1.32 -13.58
C GLY A 132 -5.43 -1.33 -14.11
N VAL A 133 -4.42 -1.18 -13.24
CA VAL A 133 -3.00 -1.36 -13.58
C VAL A 133 -2.41 -2.60 -12.90
N TYR A 134 -3.18 -3.26 -12.02
CA TYR A 134 -2.73 -4.46 -11.32
C TYR A 134 -3.01 -5.72 -12.16
N GLY A 135 -1.94 -6.35 -12.67
CA GLY A 135 -2.06 -7.44 -13.63
C GLY A 135 -2.44 -6.92 -15.02
N ASP A 136 -2.38 -7.80 -16.02
CA ASP A 136 -2.79 -7.49 -17.39
C ASP A 136 -4.29 -7.07 -17.42
N ASN A 137 -4.92 -6.91 -18.57
CA ASN A 137 -6.34 -6.48 -18.72
C ASN A 137 -7.42 -7.31 -17.96
N ASN A 138 -7.04 -8.25 -17.08
CA ASN A 138 -7.87 -9.18 -16.31
C ASN A 138 -7.77 -8.98 -14.77
N SER A 139 -7.59 -7.74 -14.29
CA SER A 139 -7.69 -7.46 -12.84
C SER A 139 -9.10 -7.71 -12.30
N MET A 140 -9.23 -8.44 -11.19
CA MET A 140 -10.50 -8.62 -10.49
C MET A 140 -10.83 -7.45 -9.55
N LEU A 141 -9.88 -6.55 -9.31
CA LEU A 141 -10.06 -5.41 -8.42
C LEU A 141 -10.85 -4.31 -9.16
N GLU A 142 -11.92 -3.82 -8.55
CA GLU A 142 -12.72 -2.69 -9.07
C GLU A 142 -12.29 -1.37 -8.42
N ARG A 143 -12.05 -1.41 -7.11
CA ARG A 143 -11.85 -0.22 -6.28
C ARG A 143 -10.94 -0.53 -5.09
N PHE A 144 -10.11 0.44 -4.74
CA PHE A 144 -9.44 0.48 -3.44
C PHE A 144 -10.12 1.52 -2.56
N THR A 145 -10.33 1.19 -1.28
CA THR A 145 -10.87 2.14 -0.30
C THR A 145 -9.98 2.20 0.93
N LEU A 146 -9.71 3.43 1.39
CA LEU A 146 -9.13 3.74 2.68
C LEU A 146 -10.13 4.59 3.48
N GLU A 147 -10.41 4.18 4.71
CA GLU A 147 -11.13 4.97 5.70
C GLU A 147 -10.28 5.14 6.94
N PHE A 148 -10.30 6.33 7.53
CA PHE A 148 -9.65 6.57 8.81
C PHE A 148 -10.37 7.67 9.60
N GLU A 149 -10.16 7.68 10.91
CA GLU A 149 -10.63 8.75 11.80
C GLU A 149 -9.45 9.57 12.27
N MET A 150 -9.60 10.89 12.33
CA MET A 150 -8.56 11.77 12.83
C MET A 150 -9.15 13.04 13.43
N GLN A 151 -8.42 13.63 14.37
CA GLN A 151 -8.69 14.92 14.98
C GLN A 151 -7.38 15.70 15.11
N PHE A 152 -7.43 17.00 14.80
CA PHE A 152 -6.34 17.92 15.09
C PHE A 152 -6.42 18.30 16.57
N VAL A 153 -5.35 18.08 17.33
CA VAL A 153 -5.32 18.39 18.76
C VAL A 153 -5.06 19.88 18.98
N THR A 154 -4.33 20.50 18.06
CA THR A 154 -4.04 21.93 18.07
C THR A 154 -4.78 22.68 16.94
N ALA A 155 -4.56 23.99 16.84
CA ALA A 155 -5.22 24.79 15.80
C ALA A 155 -4.67 24.42 14.42
N VAL A 156 -5.48 24.50 13.36
CA VAL A 156 -5.05 24.16 11.99
C VAL A 156 -3.79 24.93 11.57
N ALA A 157 -3.68 26.21 11.95
CA ALA A 157 -2.51 27.04 11.68
C ALA A 157 -1.22 26.62 12.42
N SER A 158 -1.28 25.62 13.29
CA SER A 158 -0.11 25.00 13.91
C SER A 158 0.51 23.91 13.04
N HIS A 159 -0.24 23.43 12.04
CA HIS A 159 0.19 22.38 11.12
C HIS A 159 0.79 23.02 9.87
N ASP A 160 2.02 22.67 9.54
CA ASP A 160 2.68 23.19 8.34
C ASP A 160 1.90 22.74 7.09
N ASN A 161 1.41 23.72 6.33
CA ASN A 161 0.65 23.49 5.11
C ASN A 161 1.41 22.65 4.06
N THR A 162 2.74 22.77 4.04
CA THR A 162 3.64 22.09 3.11
C THR A 162 3.95 20.67 3.55
N HIS A 163 3.73 20.30 4.81
CA HIS A 163 4.14 19.00 5.35
C HIS A 163 3.00 18.20 6.00
N PHE A 164 1.82 18.78 6.22
CA PHE A 164 0.64 18.02 6.63
C PHE A 164 0.17 17.05 5.54
N PHE A 165 0.03 15.78 5.88
CA PHE A 165 -0.56 14.80 4.98
C PHE A 165 -1.23 13.64 5.70
N ALA A 166 -2.36 13.23 5.13
CA ALA A 166 -3.09 12.06 5.56
C ALA A 166 -3.57 11.27 4.34
N GLY A 167 -2.87 10.20 3.99
CA GLY A 167 -3.20 9.41 2.81
C GLY A 167 -2.12 8.42 2.41
N LEU A 168 -1.94 8.26 1.10
CA LEU A 168 -1.15 7.20 0.50
C LEU A 168 -0.01 7.81 -0.33
N THR A 169 1.19 7.27 -0.20
CA THR A 169 2.39 7.75 -0.92
C THR A 169 3.29 6.59 -1.35
N SER A 170 4.02 6.76 -2.45
CA SER A 170 4.97 5.76 -2.96
C SER A 170 6.16 5.49 -2.02
N ALA A 171 6.44 6.38 -1.06
CA ALA A 171 7.55 6.28 -0.12
C ALA A 171 7.08 6.53 1.32
N LYS A 172 7.76 5.92 2.30
CA LYS A 172 7.59 6.30 3.71
C LYS A 172 8.33 7.60 3.92
N THR A 173 7.60 8.68 4.18
CA THR A 173 8.17 10.02 4.20
C THR A 173 7.32 10.98 5.03
N ASN A 174 8.00 11.93 5.64
CA ASN A 174 7.49 13.13 6.28
C ASN A 174 7.41 14.33 5.31
N ASP A 175 7.74 14.13 4.03
CA ASP A 175 7.76 15.18 3.01
C ASP A 175 6.80 14.83 1.87
N ILE A 176 5.79 15.67 1.73
CA ILE A 176 4.64 15.45 0.84
C ILE A 176 4.86 16.15 -0.50
N THR A 177 6.03 16.76 -0.69
CA THR A 177 6.49 17.29 -1.99
C THR A 177 7.04 16.18 -2.89
N GLN A 178 7.14 14.94 -2.38
CA GLN A 178 7.55 13.79 -3.17
C GLN A 178 6.47 13.39 -4.18
N ALA A 179 6.92 13.06 -5.38
CA ALA A 179 6.05 12.62 -6.47
C ALA A 179 5.39 11.27 -6.14
N ASP A 180 4.15 11.10 -6.60
CA ASP A 180 3.28 9.93 -6.41
C ASP A 180 2.60 9.84 -5.03
N LEU A 181 1.48 10.56 -4.89
CA LEU A 181 0.63 10.54 -3.70
C LEU A 181 -0.86 10.63 -4.02
N ILE A 182 -1.68 10.15 -3.08
CA ILE A 182 -3.13 10.37 -3.01
C ILE A 182 -3.51 10.55 -1.55
N GLY A 183 -3.99 11.73 -1.16
CA GLY A 183 -4.30 11.98 0.25
C GLY A 183 -4.99 13.30 0.49
N PHE A 184 -5.18 13.62 1.77
CA PHE A 184 -5.57 14.94 2.19
C PHE A 184 -4.32 15.77 2.49
N ASN A 185 -4.34 17.04 2.09
CA ASN A 185 -3.32 18.02 2.43
C ASN A 185 -3.98 19.33 2.91
N LEU A 186 -3.15 20.25 3.43
CA LEU A 186 -3.57 21.61 3.72
C LEU A 186 -3.05 22.55 2.64
N VAL A 187 -3.86 23.54 2.26
CA VAL A 187 -3.45 24.64 1.37
C VAL A 187 -3.99 25.93 1.95
N ALA A 188 -3.10 26.77 2.49
CA ALA A 188 -3.48 27.98 3.22
C ALA A 188 -4.53 27.69 4.32
N ASP A 189 -4.22 26.72 5.17
CA ASP A 189 -5.01 26.24 6.31
C ASP A 189 -6.37 25.63 5.92
N ALA A 190 -6.58 25.35 4.63
CA ALA A 190 -7.78 24.69 4.13
C ALA A 190 -7.50 23.23 3.76
N LEU A 191 -8.32 22.31 4.28
CA LEU A 191 -8.25 20.90 3.92
C LEU A 191 -8.68 20.69 2.47
N LYS A 192 -7.90 19.91 1.73
CA LYS A 192 -8.19 19.49 0.35
C LYS A 192 -7.83 18.03 0.14
N GLY A 193 -8.51 17.39 -0.80
CA GLY A 193 -8.01 16.16 -1.41
C GLY A 193 -6.97 16.49 -2.47
N LYS A 194 -5.89 15.71 -2.55
CA LYS A 194 -4.79 15.86 -3.50
C LYS A 194 -4.44 14.52 -4.13
N THR A 195 -4.18 14.55 -5.43
CA THR A 195 -3.50 13.48 -6.15
C THR A 195 -2.29 14.07 -6.86
N ASP A 196 -1.20 13.34 -6.91
CA ASP A 196 -0.06 13.64 -7.75
C ASP A 196 0.45 12.35 -8.36
N LYS A 197 0.70 12.36 -9.67
CA LYS A 197 1.47 11.33 -10.37
C LYS A 197 2.67 11.97 -11.05
N GLY A 198 3.88 11.63 -10.61
CA GLY A 198 5.12 12.11 -11.24
C GLY A 198 5.23 13.65 -11.35
N GLY A 199 4.62 14.41 -10.41
CA GLY A 199 4.56 15.87 -10.42
C GLY A 199 3.34 16.49 -11.11
N THR A 200 2.41 15.67 -11.65
CA THR A 200 1.13 16.14 -12.18
C THR A 200 0.09 16.22 -11.07
N GLU A 201 0.01 17.38 -10.41
CA GLU A 201 -0.87 17.59 -9.27
C GLU A 201 -2.31 17.95 -9.66
N GLN A 202 -3.26 17.44 -8.88
CA GLN A 202 -4.65 17.88 -8.86
C GLN A 202 -5.12 18.01 -7.41
N THR A 203 -6.00 18.98 -7.16
CA THR A 203 -6.63 19.17 -5.85
C THR A 203 -8.12 19.36 -6.00
N THR A 204 -8.86 19.00 -4.95
CA THR A 204 -10.28 19.33 -4.84
C THR A 204 -10.48 20.80 -4.47
N ASP A 205 -11.74 21.23 -4.48
CA ASP A 205 -12.16 22.41 -3.74
C ASP A 205 -11.92 22.24 -2.23
N THR A 206 -12.05 23.34 -1.49
CA THR A 206 -11.89 23.34 -0.04
C THR A 206 -12.96 22.49 0.63
N ILE A 207 -12.52 21.53 1.43
CA ILE A 207 -13.38 20.66 2.23
C ILE A 207 -13.76 21.40 3.50
N THR A 208 -15.05 21.65 3.69
CA THR A 208 -15.55 22.40 4.85
C THR A 208 -15.82 21.45 6.01
N ALA A 209 -14.78 21.17 6.81
CA ALA A 209 -14.86 20.39 8.04
C ALA A 209 -14.15 21.12 9.20
N THR A 210 -14.68 21.00 10.41
CA THR A 210 -13.99 21.47 11.62
C THR A 210 -12.96 20.43 12.03
N LEU A 211 -11.69 20.65 11.70
CA LEU A 211 -10.62 19.66 11.85
C LEU A 211 -10.25 19.32 13.29
N THR A 212 -10.58 20.21 14.24
CA THR A 212 -10.42 19.98 15.68
C THR A 212 -11.52 19.10 16.28
N ASN A 213 -12.52 18.69 15.49
CA ASN A 213 -13.44 17.60 15.85
C ASN A 213 -12.88 16.26 15.35
N TRP A 214 -13.39 15.17 15.90
CA TRP A 214 -13.24 13.87 15.27
C TRP A 214 -13.97 13.86 13.93
N ASN A 215 -13.22 13.56 12.87
CA ASN A 215 -13.75 13.46 11.52
C ASN A 215 -13.46 12.07 10.95
N LYS A 216 -14.42 11.54 10.19
CA LYS A 216 -14.24 10.32 9.39
C LYS A 216 -13.80 10.71 7.98
N TYR A 217 -12.62 10.29 7.58
CA TYR A 217 -12.04 10.50 6.26
C TYR A 217 -12.21 9.25 5.41
N LYS A 218 -12.41 9.43 4.11
CA LYS A 218 -12.48 8.36 3.12
C LYS A 218 -11.78 8.77 1.84
N ILE A 219 -11.01 7.83 1.28
CA ILE A 219 -10.40 7.91 -0.05
C ILE A 219 -10.86 6.67 -0.83
N GLU A 220 -11.52 6.89 -1.96
CA GLU A 220 -11.91 5.84 -2.90
C GLU A 220 -11.15 6.01 -4.21
N VAL A 221 -10.40 5.00 -4.60
CA VAL A 221 -9.65 4.98 -5.85
C VAL A 221 -10.29 3.94 -6.78
N GLY A 222 -10.96 4.42 -7.81
CA GLY A 222 -11.43 3.61 -8.93
C GLY A 222 -10.43 3.59 -10.08
N ASN A 223 -10.79 2.99 -11.21
CA ASN A 223 -9.90 2.83 -12.35
C ASN A 223 -9.41 4.17 -12.98
N ALA A 224 -10.28 5.19 -12.95
CA ALA A 224 -10.01 6.50 -13.54
C ALA A 224 -10.55 7.66 -12.69
N SER A 225 -10.92 7.41 -11.43
CA SER A 225 -11.33 8.49 -10.52
C SER A 225 -10.83 8.28 -9.11
N VAL A 226 -10.60 9.38 -8.40
CA VAL A 226 -10.35 9.41 -6.96
C VAL A 226 -11.43 10.26 -6.32
N THR A 227 -12.09 9.75 -5.30
CA THR A 227 -13.09 10.49 -4.52
C THR A 227 -12.61 10.62 -3.09
N PHE A 228 -12.68 11.83 -2.56
CA PHE A 228 -12.41 12.15 -1.17
C PHE A 228 -13.74 12.39 -0.46
N SER A 229 -13.86 11.99 0.80
CA SER A 229 -15.04 12.32 1.60
C SER A 229 -14.66 12.56 3.05
N VAL A 230 -15.35 13.51 3.68
CA VAL A 230 -15.26 13.78 5.12
C VAL A 230 -16.65 13.73 5.72
N ASN A 231 -16.82 12.94 6.79
CA ASN A 231 -18.08 12.71 7.49
C ASN A 231 -19.23 12.26 6.56
N GLY A 232 -18.90 11.48 5.53
CA GLY A 232 -19.85 10.97 4.54
C GLY A 232 -20.23 11.96 3.44
N THR A 233 -19.77 13.21 3.51
CA THR A 233 -19.91 14.18 2.42
C THR A 233 -18.78 13.97 1.42
N ALA A 234 -19.14 13.55 0.21
CA ALA A 234 -18.18 13.36 -0.88
C ALA A 234 -17.88 14.67 -1.60
N GLU A 235 -16.61 14.86 -1.92
CA GLU A 235 -16.13 15.95 -2.76
C GLU A 235 -16.25 15.60 -4.25
N THR A 236 -16.10 16.61 -5.11
CA THR A 236 -15.99 16.40 -6.55
C THR A 236 -14.83 15.45 -6.85
N ALA A 237 -15.13 14.34 -7.53
CA ALA A 237 -14.13 13.34 -7.87
C ALA A 237 -13.06 13.92 -8.83
N LEU A 238 -11.81 13.56 -8.58
CA LEU A 238 -10.70 13.84 -9.48
C LEU A 238 -10.63 12.71 -10.53
N THR A 239 -11.07 13.00 -11.76
CA THR A 239 -11.34 11.97 -12.80
C THR A 239 -10.21 11.77 -13.81
N THR A 240 -9.00 12.23 -13.52
CA THR A 240 -7.89 12.15 -14.48
C THR A 240 -6.98 10.97 -14.14
N ALA A 241 -7.12 9.88 -14.91
CA ALA A 241 -6.26 8.70 -14.83
C ALA A 241 -4.74 8.99 -14.97
N ALA A 242 -4.37 10.13 -15.55
CA ALA A 242 -2.99 10.58 -15.68
C ALA A 242 -2.40 11.17 -14.39
N ALA A 243 -3.23 11.56 -13.42
CA ALA A 243 -2.81 12.10 -12.12
C ALA A 243 -2.87 11.06 -10.99
N GLN A 244 -3.18 9.79 -11.32
CA GLN A 244 -3.24 8.69 -10.36
C GLN A 244 -1.98 7.85 -10.41
N PRO A 245 -1.22 7.74 -9.29
CA PRO A 245 -0.10 6.82 -9.17
C PRO A 245 -0.48 5.40 -9.57
N ASP A 246 0.44 4.74 -10.27
CA ASP A 246 0.34 3.35 -10.73
C ASP A 246 1.32 2.43 -10.00
N VAL A 247 1.72 2.83 -8.79
CA VAL A 247 2.62 2.10 -7.90
C VAL A 247 1.92 1.72 -6.61
N ALA A 248 2.44 0.71 -5.91
CA ALA A 248 1.98 0.36 -4.58
C ALA A 248 2.42 1.43 -3.56
N MET A 249 1.51 1.85 -2.67
CA MET A 249 1.69 3.01 -1.80
C MET A 249 1.53 2.67 -0.32
N TYR A 250 2.36 3.26 0.52
CA TYR A 250 2.26 3.23 1.99
C TYR A 250 1.17 4.18 2.46
N LEU A 251 0.55 3.88 3.60
CA LEU A 251 -0.31 4.80 4.33
C LEU A 251 0.58 5.66 5.23
N VAL A 252 0.45 6.97 5.11
CA VAL A 252 1.19 7.96 5.89
C VAL A 252 0.20 8.97 6.45
N LEU A 253 0.26 9.16 7.77
CA LEU A 253 -0.55 10.11 8.51
C LEU A 253 0.39 10.94 9.38
N GLY A 254 0.39 12.26 9.23
CA GLY A 254 1.24 13.11 10.04
C GLY A 254 1.28 14.56 9.62
N THR A 255 2.13 15.30 10.31
CA THR A 255 2.28 16.74 10.16
C THR A 255 3.64 17.19 10.68
N ARG A 256 4.03 18.40 10.27
CA ARG A 256 5.13 19.16 10.89
C ARG A 256 4.56 20.31 11.68
N ALA A 257 5.25 20.68 12.77
CA ALA A 257 4.93 21.88 13.53
C ALA A 257 5.35 23.15 12.79
N GLU A 258 4.44 24.12 12.69
CA GLU A 258 4.80 25.49 12.33
C GLU A 258 5.76 26.11 13.37
N ALA A 259 6.64 27.00 12.92
CA ALA A 259 7.70 27.54 13.76
C ALA A 259 7.16 28.16 15.07
N GLY A 260 7.57 27.60 16.21
CA GLY A 260 7.24 28.13 17.55
C GLY A 260 5.83 27.82 18.05
N VAL A 261 5.07 26.96 17.38
CA VAL A 261 3.75 26.49 17.83
C VAL A 261 3.76 24.97 17.94
N ALA A 262 3.03 24.44 18.92
CA ALA A 262 2.93 23.01 19.12
C ALA A 262 1.91 22.37 18.17
N VAL A 263 2.16 21.14 17.73
CA VAL A 263 1.31 20.42 16.77
C VAL A 263 0.93 19.04 17.30
N GLY A 264 -0.23 18.55 16.88
CA GLY A 264 -0.68 17.23 17.30
C GLY A 264 -1.84 16.64 16.53
N LEU A 265 -1.84 15.30 16.41
CA LEU A 265 -2.89 14.54 15.74
C LEU A 265 -3.33 13.35 16.60
N ASN A 266 -4.63 13.27 16.87
CA ASN A 266 -5.24 12.03 17.34
C ASN A 266 -5.71 11.22 16.14
N ILE A 267 -5.32 9.96 16.07
CA ILE A 267 -5.69 9.03 15.00
C ILE A 267 -6.58 7.94 15.59
N GLY A 268 -7.76 7.79 15.03
CA GLY A 268 -8.76 6.80 15.41
C GLY A 268 -8.68 5.58 14.50
N SER A 269 -9.81 4.91 14.29
CA SER A 269 -9.83 3.64 13.56
C SER A 269 -9.33 3.80 12.12
N ILE A 270 -8.57 2.83 11.60
CA ILE A 270 -8.08 2.81 10.21
C ILE A 270 -8.57 1.53 9.53
N ARG A 271 -9.06 1.64 8.29
CA ARG A 271 -9.50 0.51 7.49
C ARG A 271 -9.08 0.66 6.03
N THR A 272 -8.58 -0.41 5.45
CA THR A 272 -8.37 -0.51 3.99
C THR A 272 -8.99 -1.79 3.47
N TRP A 273 -9.53 -1.76 2.25
CA TRP A 273 -10.04 -2.94 1.56
C TRP A 273 -10.15 -2.70 0.06
N TYR A 274 -10.38 -3.79 -0.68
CA TYR A 274 -10.71 -3.77 -2.10
C TYR A 274 -12.14 -4.21 -2.33
N ASP A 275 -12.77 -3.62 -3.35
CA ASP A 275 -13.97 -4.17 -3.96
C ASP A 275 -13.54 -5.00 -5.18
N GLU A 276 -14.16 -6.18 -5.35
CA GLU A 276 -13.85 -7.13 -6.42
C GLU A 276 -15.05 -7.28 -7.38
N VAL A 277 -14.76 -7.45 -8.68
CA VAL A 277 -15.77 -7.85 -9.68
C VAL A 277 -15.94 -9.37 -9.62
N ILE A 278 -17.13 -9.83 -9.24
CA ILE A 278 -17.51 -11.25 -9.18
C ILE A 278 -18.01 -11.72 -10.56
#